data_AF-A0A7K1V6U1-F1
#
_entry.id   AF-A0A7K1V6U1-F1
#
_cell.length_a   1.000
_cell.length_b   1.000
_cell.length_c   1.000
_cell.angle_alpha   90.00
_cell.angle_beta   90.00
_cell.angle_gamma   90.00
#
_symmetry.space_group_name_H-M   'P 1'
#
loop_
_entity.id
_entity.type
_entity.pdbx_description
1 polymer ?
#
loop_
_entity_poly.entity_id
_entity_poly.type
_entity_poly.pdbx_seq_one_letter_code
_entity_poly.pdbx_strand_id
1 'polypeptide(L)'
;MAAPVPPRPRRRARLGRSRPGRRPAGVPDTAGAGGIVLSTPNEVDRPVTVAVMGTHSTGKTTFLTRLQEELRRNRIEVATVADLGYDAMKAGLPILDQHTWASTLWIMTRGISNELEAWLHADVVLIDRGVPDALGYYEAALEYSGRQPDPQRIRQLEELVVGHSKNYDFVLRTVLDPEMPLGDSKPRDTDLQFRALAGQRIEAVMTRLGIGHDVLTSANHDRVLVDAKAYIGLRLSEPELEISWDDDPPPAAAPAS
;
A
#
# COMPACT_ATOMS: atom_id res chain seq x y z
N MET A 1 -50.00 8.52 -7.38
CA MET A 1 -48.99 9.25 -6.57
C MET A 1 -47.63 8.70 -6.95
N ALA A 2 -46.80 9.49 -7.63
CA ALA A 2 -45.47 9.08 -8.10
C ALA A 2 -44.38 9.70 -7.21
N ALA A 3 -43.42 8.90 -6.78
CA ALA A 3 -42.31 9.31 -5.90
C ALA A 3 -41.25 10.15 -6.65
N PRO A 4 -40.53 11.07 -5.97
CA PRO A 4 -39.60 11.98 -6.62
C PRO A 4 -38.27 11.29 -6.97
N VAL A 5 -37.75 11.60 -8.16
CA VAL A 5 -36.44 11.14 -8.68
C VAL A 5 -35.32 11.99 -8.09
N PRO A 6 -34.21 11.42 -7.58
CA PRO A 6 -33.10 12.19 -7.05
C PRO A 6 -32.26 12.83 -8.18
N PRO A 7 -31.67 14.02 -7.95
CA PRO A 7 -30.91 14.73 -8.97
C PRO A 7 -29.56 14.05 -9.26
N ARG A 8 -29.23 13.94 -10.56
CA ARG A 8 -27.94 13.43 -11.05
C ARG A 8 -26.78 14.36 -10.62
N PRO A 9 -25.62 13.82 -10.22
CA PRO A 9 -24.46 14.64 -9.88
C PRO A 9 -23.92 15.33 -11.15
N ARG A 10 -23.84 16.66 -11.07
CA ARG A 10 -23.25 17.51 -12.12
C ARG A 10 -21.74 17.26 -12.17
N ARG A 11 -21.24 16.81 -13.33
CA ARG A 11 -19.81 16.85 -13.68
C ARG A 11 -19.28 18.27 -13.48
N ARG A 12 -18.47 18.50 -12.44
CA ARG A 12 -17.69 19.73 -12.33
C ARG A 12 -16.48 19.62 -13.27
N ALA A 13 -16.34 20.65 -14.11
CA ALA A 13 -15.22 20.82 -15.02
C ALA A 13 -13.89 20.83 -14.24
N ARG A 14 -12.93 20.02 -14.71
CA ARG A 14 -11.52 20.09 -14.29
C ARG A 14 -10.96 21.44 -14.70
N LEU A 15 -10.67 22.31 -13.73
CA LEU A 15 -9.72 23.40 -13.94
C LEU A 15 -8.33 22.78 -13.80
N GLY A 16 -7.72 22.49 -14.95
CA GLY A 16 -6.44 21.81 -15.05
C GLY A 16 -5.31 22.66 -14.47
N ARG A 17 -4.53 22.06 -13.57
CA ARG A 17 -3.10 22.34 -13.51
C ARG A 17 -2.43 21.41 -14.51
N SER A 18 -1.78 22.00 -15.49
CA SER A 18 -0.99 21.29 -16.50
C SER A 18 0.16 20.59 -15.80
N ARG A 19 0.18 19.24 -15.86
CA ARG A 19 1.39 18.46 -15.63
C ARG A 19 2.42 18.88 -16.68
N PRO A 20 3.67 19.21 -16.32
CA PRO A 20 4.72 19.39 -17.32
C PRO A 20 4.94 18.03 -18.00
N GLY A 21 4.92 17.99 -19.34
CA GLY A 21 5.35 16.80 -20.09
C GLY A 21 4.32 16.09 -20.98
N ARG A 22 3.06 16.55 -21.11
CA ARG A 22 2.13 15.93 -22.07
C ARG A 22 2.06 16.71 -23.38
N ARG A 23 2.89 16.36 -24.37
CA ARG A 23 2.73 16.83 -25.76
C ARG A 23 1.35 16.41 -26.26
N PRO A 24 0.56 17.30 -26.89
CA PRO A 24 -0.70 16.92 -27.49
C PRO A 24 -0.43 16.05 -28.72
N ALA A 25 -1.15 14.94 -28.85
CA ALA A 25 -1.12 14.10 -30.04
C ALA A 25 -1.55 14.94 -31.25
N GLY A 26 -0.59 15.23 -32.13
CA GLY A 26 -0.82 15.87 -33.40
C GLY A 26 -1.65 14.99 -34.32
N VAL A 27 -2.50 15.64 -35.11
CA VAL A 27 -3.25 15.10 -36.25
C VAL A 27 -2.31 14.31 -37.18
N PRO A 28 -2.70 13.16 -37.74
CA PRO A 28 -1.82 12.37 -38.58
C PRO A 28 -1.68 13.06 -39.95
N ASP A 29 -0.45 13.42 -40.30
CA ASP A 29 -0.07 13.68 -41.69
C ASP A 29 0.27 12.34 -42.35
N THR A 30 -0.23 12.17 -43.56
CA THR A 30 -0.20 10.91 -44.30
C THR A 30 1.17 10.62 -44.89
N ALA A 31 1.47 9.31 -44.95
CA ALA A 31 2.45 8.61 -45.79
C ALA A 31 3.85 8.34 -45.18
N GLY A 32 4.15 7.05 -44.99
CA GLY A 32 5.53 6.53 -44.93
C GLY A 32 5.75 5.36 -43.97
N ALA A 33 5.79 4.14 -44.52
CA ALA A 33 6.43 2.90 -44.02
C ALA A 33 6.22 2.51 -42.53
N GLY A 34 5.41 1.46 -42.33
CA GLY A 34 5.09 0.91 -41.01
C GLY A 34 6.26 0.21 -40.33
N GLY A 35 6.89 0.91 -39.40
CA GLY A 35 7.45 0.30 -38.19
C GLY A 35 6.41 0.43 -37.08
N ILE A 36 5.94 -0.70 -36.53
CA ILE A 36 5.17 -0.67 -35.28
C ILE A 36 6.17 -0.26 -34.20
N VAL A 37 6.17 1.02 -33.83
CA VAL A 37 6.77 1.46 -32.58
C VAL A 37 5.87 0.88 -31.48
N LEU A 38 6.29 -0.25 -30.93
CA LEU A 38 5.74 -0.73 -29.66
C LEU A 38 6.18 0.30 -28.62
N SER A 39 5.36 1.32 -28.39
CA SER A 39 5.50 2.16 -27.21
C SER A 39 5.47 1.21 -26.03
N THR A 40 6.59 1.05 -25.34
CA THR A 40 6.63 0.37 -24.04
C THR A 40 5.47 0.93 -23.21
N PRO A 41 4.59 0.10 -22.64
CA PRO A 41 3.56 0.61 -21.76
C PRO A 41 4.25 1.51 -20.73
N ASN A 42 3.76 2.74 -20.58
CA ASN A 42 4.28 3.66 -19.57
C ASN A 42 4.20 2.90 -18.24
N GLU A 43 5.34 2.67 -17.59
CA GLU A 43 5.37 2.11 -16.25
C GLU A 43 4.50 2.99 -15.34
N VAL A 44 3.80 2.39 -14.38
CA VAL A 44 2.92 3.17 -13.51
C VAL A 44 3.80 3.99 -12.59
N ASP A 45 3.74 5.32 -12.68
CA ASP A 45 4.39 6.22 -11.72
C ASP A 45 4.01 5.81 -10.30
N ARG A 46 4.98 5.34 -9.51
CA ARG A 46 4.70 4.76 -8.21
C ARG A 46 4.38 5.88 -7.20
N PRO A 47 3.18 5.88 -6.59
CA PRO A 47 2.84 6.87 -5.57
C PRO A 47 3.68 6.67 -4.31
N VAL A 48 3.72 7.70 -3.46
CA VAL A 48 4.27 7.53 -2.11
C VAL A 48 3.36 6.59 -1.33
N THR A 49 3.92 5.49 -0.85
CA THR A 49 3.15 4.43 -0.18
C THR A 49 3.47 4.42 1.30
N VAL A 50 2.42 4.63 2.11
CA VAL A 50 2.50 4.62 3.58
C VAL A 50 1.75 3.40 4.10
N ALA A 51 2.45 2.49 4.74
CA ALA A 51 1.87 1.26 5.28
C ALA A 51 1.82 1.29 6.81
N VAL A 52 0.68 0.93 7.40
CA VAL A 52 0.51 0.85 8.85
C VAL A 52 0.17 -0.58 9.26
N MET A 53 1.08 -1.20 9.99
CA MET A 53 0.98 -2.56 10.54
C MET A 53 0.52 -2.54 11.99
N GLY A 54 0.02 -3.67 12.48
CA GLY A 54 -0.24 -3.94 13.90
C GLY A 54 -1.67 -4.38 14.18
N THR A 55 -1.98 -4.71 15.43
CA THR A 55 -3.20 -5.45 15.82
C THR A 55 -4.48 -4.63 15.77
N HIS A 56 -5.66 -5.24 15.85
CA HIS A 56 -6.92 -4.47 15.82
C HIS A 56 -6.99 -3.47 17.00
N SER A 57 -7.69 -2.34 16.81
CA SER A 57 -7.96 -1.34 17.86
C SER A 57 -6.76 -0.55 18.41
N THR A 58 -5.73 -0.32 17.59
CA THR A 58 -4.50 0.41 17.99
C THR A 58 -4.43 1.84 17.44
N GLY A 59 -5.56 2.44 17.03
CA GLY A 59 -5.59 3.79 16.49
C GLY A 59 -5.17 3.93 15.02
N LYS A 60 -4.85 2.84 14.30
CA LYS A 60 -4.49 2.85 12.87
C LYS A 60 -5.48 3.62 12.00
N THR A 61 -6.74 3.22 12.05
CA THR A 61 -7.80 3.84 11.22
C THR A 61 -7.94 5.32 11.54
N THR A 62 -7.82 5.71 12.82
CA THR A 62 -7.83 7.11 13.23
C THR A 62 -6.63 7.88 12.67
N PHE A 63 -5.42 7.32 12.76
CA PHE A 63 -4.21 7.91 12.21
C PHE A 63 -4.30 8.07 10.68
N LEU A 64 -4.66 7.00 9.96
CA LEU A 64 -4.79 7.01 8.50
C LEU A 64 -5.87 7.98 8.03
N THR A 65 -7.02 8.05 8.71
CA THR A 65 -8.08 9.02 8.39
C THR A 65 -7.58 10.45 8.55
N ARG A 66 -6.88 10.75 9.64
CA ARG A 66 -6.35 12.08 9.91
C ARG A 66 -5.25 12.47 8.89
N LEU A 67 -4.35 11.55 8.57
CA LEU A 67 -3.34 11.75 7.51
C LEU A 67 -3.99 12.01 6.15
N GLN A 68 -4.98 11.20 5.77
CA GLN A 68 -5.74 11.37 4.54
C GLN A 68 -6.40 12.75 4.45
N GLU A 69 -7.06 13.21 5.52
CA GLU A 69 -7.68 14.53 5.56
C GLU A 69 -6.65 15.67 5.39
N GLU A 70 -5.54 15.60 6.13
CA GLU A 70 -4.47 16.60 6.06
C GLU A 70 -3.86 16.69 4.66
N LEU A 71 -3.59 15.56 4.01
CA LEU A 71 -3.07 15.51 2.63
C LEU A 71 -4.08 16.07 1.62
N ARG A 72 -5.36 15.72 1.75
CA ARG A 72 -6.42 16.21 0.87
C ARG A 72 -6.64 17.72 0.99
N ARG A 73 -6.47 18.30 2.19
CA ARG A 73 -6.50 19.77 2.37
C ARG A 73 -5.41 20.47 1.55
N ASN A 74 -4.29 19.79 1.31
CA ASN A 74 -3.20 20.25 0.45
C ASN A 74 -3.36 19.84 -1.03
N ARG A 75 -4.55 19.37 -1.44
CA ARG A 75 -4.88 18.96 -2.82
C ARG A 75 -4.06 17.78 -3.36
N ILE A 76 -3.57 16.92 -2.47
CA ILE A 76 -2.92 15.65 -2.82
C ILE A 76 -4.02 14.59 -3.05
N GLU A 77 -3.96 13.86 -4.16
CA GLU A 77 -4.86 12.73 -4.42
C GLU A 77 -4.43 11.54 -3.57
N VAL A 78 -5.32 11.07 -2.68
CA VAL A 78 -5.03 9.99 -1.72
C VAL A 78 -6.03 8.85 -1.88
N ALA A 79 -5.50 7.65 -2.09
CA ALA A 79 -6.24 6.40 -2.03
C ALA A 79 -5.87 5.61 -0.75
N THR A 80 -6.83 4.84 -0.25
CA THR A 80 -6.64 4.02 0.96
C THR A 80 -7.03 2.58 0.65
N VAL A 81 -6.12 1.65 0.92
CA VAL A 81 -6.35 0.21 0.85
C VAL A 81 -6.70 -0.26 2.26
N ALA A 82 -7.93 -0.73 2.43
CA ALA A 82 -8.47 -1.15 3.73
C ALA A 82 -8.08 -2.59 4.09
N ASP A 83 -8.26 -2.95 5.37
CA ASP A 83 -8.00 -4.31 5.83
C ASP A 83 -8.92 -5.35 5.18
N LEU A 84 -8.33 -6.44 4.70
CA LEU A 84 -9.03 -7.50 3.96
C LEU A 84 -9.68 -8.57 4.85
N GLY A 85 -9.67 -8.41 6.17
CA GLY A 85 -10.19 -9.43 7.09
C GLY A 85 -11.67 -9.73 6.88
N TYR A 86 -12.50 -8.72 6.59
CA TYR A 86 -13.92 -8.95 6.28
C TYR A 86 -14.12 -9.66 4.93
N ASP A 87 -13.36 -9.28 3.91
CA ASP A 87 -13.47 -9.88 2.58
C ASP A 87 -13.01 -11.33 2.57
N ALA A 88 -11.93 -11.65 3.28
CA ALA A 88 -11.47 -13.03 3.48
C ALA A 88 -12.55 -13.88 4.15
N MET A 89 -13.16 -13.39 5.24
CA MET A 89 -14.26 -14.08 5.92
C MET A 89 -15.46 -14.29 5.00
N LYS A 90 -15.83 -13.28 4.20
CA LYS A 90 -16.92 -13.38 3.21
C LYS A 90 -16.61 -14.41 2.11
N ALA A 91 -15.34 -14.56 1.74
CA ALA A 91 -14.87 -15.59 0.83
C ALA A 91 -14.79 -17.00 1.47
N GLY A 92 -15.13 -17.14 2.76
CA GLY A 92 -15.07 -18.41 3.50
C GLY A 92 -13.66 -18.78 3.96
N LEU A 93 -12.72 -17.84 3.93
CA LEU A 93 -11.34 -18.08 4.36
C LEU A 93 -11.20 -17.91 5.89
N PRO A 94 -10.51 -18.84 6.57
CA PRO A 94 -10.22 -18.70 8.00
C PRO A 94 -9.29 -17.50 8.27
N ILE A 95 -9.62 -16.70 9.29
CA ILE A 95 -8.86 -15.52 9.72
C ILE A 95 -8.58 -15.60 11.23
N LEU A 96 -7.84 -14.61 11.77
CA LEU A 96 -7.49 -14.51 13.18
C LEU A 96 -6.77 -15.77 13.70
N ASP A 97 -7.18 -16.35 14.82
CA ASP A 97 -6.59 -17.53 15.44
C ASP A 97 -6.65 -18.79 14.55
N GLN A 98 -7.54 -18.79 13.55
CA GLN A 98 -7.70 -19.86 12.58
C GLN A 98 -6.95 -19.60 11.27
N HIS A 99 -6.06 -18.60 11.18
CA HIS A 99 -5.32 -18.31 9.96
C HIS A 99 -4.64 -19.56 9.38
N THR A 100 -4.67 -19.68 8.06
CA THR A 100 -4.05 -20.78 7.30
C THR A 100 -3.12 -20.21 6.26
N TRP A 101 -2.19 -21.02 5.75
CA TRP A 101 -1.34 -20.60 4.63
C TRP A 101 -2.16 -20.06 3.44
N ALA A 102 -3.26 -20.72 3.10
CA ALA A 102 -4.10 -20.31 1.96
C ALA A 102 -4.78 -18.96 2.21
N SER A 103 -5.30 -18.72 3.42
CA SER A 103 -5.89 -17.43 3.77
C SER A 103 -4.84 -16.32 3.86
N THR A 104 -3.63 -16.61 4.34
CA THR A 104 -2.49 -15.68 4.34
C THR A 104 -2.10 -15.29 2.93
N LEU A 105 -1.86 -16.27 2.06
CA LEU A 105 -1.49 -16.03 0.68
C LEU A 105 -2.58 -15.23 -0.06
N TRP A 106 -3.85 -15.56 0.18
CA TRP A 106 -4.97 -14.82 -0.41
C TRP A 106 -4.99 -13.36 0.06
N ILE A 107 -4.86 -13.09 1.36
CA ILE A 107 -4.85 -11.72 1.90
C ILE A 107 -3.68 -10.93 1.32
N MET A 108 -2.48 -11.52 1.27
CA MET A 108 -1.30 -10.85 0.72
C MET A 108 -1.48 -10.52 -0.76
N THR A 109 -1.82 -11.51 -1.58
CA THR A 109 -1.95 -11.32 -3.03
C THR A 109 -3.11 -10.41 -3.42
N ARG A 110 -4.24 -10.48 -2.70
CA ARG A 110 -5.36 -9.57 -2.89
C ARG A 110 -5.02 -8.14 -2.44
N GLY A 111 -4.27 -7.99 -1.34
CA GLY A 111 -3.78 -6.71 -0.85
C GLY A 111 -2.87 -6.04 -1.88
N ILE A 112 -1.87 -6.77 -2.37
CA ILE A 112 -0.98 -6.33 -3.44
C ILE A 112 -1.77 -5.90 -4.68
N SER A 113 -2.76 -6.68 -5.13
CA SER A 113 -3.62 -6.31 -6.25
C SER A 113 -4.34 -4.98 -6.02
N ASN A 114 -4.93 -4.78 -4.85
CA ASN A 114 -5.64 -3.55 -4.51
C ASN A 114 -4.70 -2.34 -4.40
N GLU A 115 -3.48 -2.55 -3.89
CA GLU A 115 -2.44 -1.52 -3.85
C GLU A 115 -2.05 -1.07 -5.25
N LEU A 116 -1.78 -2.01 -6.17
CA LEU A 116 -1.44 -1.70 -7.56
C LEU A 116 -2.57 -1.00 -8.31
N GLU A 117 -3.83 -1.38 -8.06
CA GLU A 117 -4.99 -0.66 -8.60
C GLU A 117 -5.07 0.77 -8.09
N ALA A 118 -4.73 0.99 -6.81
CA ALA A 118 -4.70 2.34 -6.22
C ALA A 118 -3.56 3.21 -6.79
N TRP A 119 -2.44 2.62 -7.19
CA TRP A 119 -1.31 3.34 -7.80
C TRP A 119 -1.70 4.10 -9.06
N LEU A 120 -2.70 3.63 -9.80
CA LEU A 120 -3.14 4.26 -11.04
C LEU A 120 -3.80 5.63 -10.84
N HIS A 121 -4.23 5.95 -9.62
CA HIS A 121 -5.21 7.01 -9.38
C HIS A 121 -4.91 7.89 -8.14
N ALA A 122 -3.72 7.80 -7.56
CA ALA A 122 -3.36 8.57 -6.38
C ALA A 122 -1.91 9.04 -6.44
N ASP A 123 -1.62 10.16 -5.78
CA ASP A 123 -0.25 10.61 -5.51
C ASP A 123 0.33 9.90 -4.26
N VAL A 124 -0.57 9.53 -3.33
CA VAL A 124 -0.25 8.83 -2.09
C VAL A 124 -1.22 7.67 -1.86
N VAL A 125 -0.68 6.50 -1.51
CA VAL A 125 -1.47 5.32 -1.14
C VAL A 125 -1.24 4.98 0.32
N LEU A 126 -2.33 4.95 1.08
CA LEU A 126 -2.34 4.59 2.49
C LEU A 126 -2.80 3.14 2.64
N ILE A 127 -2.04 2.31 3.34
CA ILE A 127 -2.33 0.88 3.48
C ILE A 127 -2.63 0.55 4.94
N ASP A 128 -3.84 0.09 5.22
CA ASP A 128 -4.22 -0.50 6.50
C ASP A 128 -3.93 -2.01 6.46
N ARG A 129 -2.89 -2.43 7.22
CA ARG A 129 -2.35 -3.80 7.25
C ARG A 129 -1.74 -4.26 5.93
N GLY A 130 -0.51 -3.80 5.66
CA GLY A 130 0.26 -4.29 4.54
C GLY A 130 0.70 -5.76 4.68
N VAL A 131 1.37 -6.28 3.66
CA VAL A 131 1.71 -7.71 3.49
C VAL A 131 2.38 -8.36 4.73
N PRO A 132 3.34 -7.73 5.44
CA PRO A 132 3.94 -8.30 6.65
C PRO A 132 2.93 -8.62 7.76
N ASP A 133 1.86 -7.84 7.86
CA ASP A 133 0.82 -8.00 8.90
C ASP A 133 0.17 -9.39 8.79
N ALA A 134 -0.17 -9.81 7.56
CA ALA A 134 -0.77 -11.10 7.29
C ALA A 134 0.13 -12.27 7.69
N LEU A 135 1.46 -12.17 7.49
CA LEU A 135 2.40 -13.18 7.94
C LEU A 135 2.44 -13.25 9.46
N GLY A 136 2.47 -12.10 10.13
CA GLY A 136 2.44 -12.04 11.60
C GLY A 136 1.19 -12.69 12.19
N TYR A 137 0.00 -12.44 11.62
CA TYR A 137 -1.23 -13.12 12.02
C TYR A 137 -1.18 -14.63 11.78
N TYR A 138 -0.55 -15.08 10.70
CA TYR A 138 -0.40 -16.51 10.43
C TYR A 138 0.51 -17.21 11.43
N GLU A 139 1.68 -16.63 11.72
CA GLU A 139 2.59 -17.17 12.73
C GLU A 139 1.94 -17.19 14.12
N ALA A 140 1.21 -16.13 14.47
CA ALA A 140 0.45 -16.09 15.71
C ALA A 140 -0.62 -17.18 15.78
N ALA A 141 -1.37 -17.40 14.69
CA ALA A 141 -2.38 -18.46 14.61
C ALA A 141 -1.76 -19.85 14.75
N LEU A 142 -0.59 -20.10 14.16
CA LEU A 142 0.14 -21.35 14.30
C LEU A 142 0.54 -21.60 15.76
N GLU A 143 1.16 -20.61 16.40
CA GLU A 143 1.58 -20.72 17.80
C GLU A 143 0.40 -20.87 18.76
N TYR A 144 -0.63 -20.03 18.61
CA TYR A 144 -1.82 -20.05 19.45
C TYR A 144 -2.53 -21.42 19.41
N SER A 145 -2.54 -22.07 18.25
CA SER A 145 -3.15 -23.39 18.06
C SER A 145 -2.18 -24.57 18.22
N GLY A 146 -0.91 -24.31 18.55
CA GLY A 146 0.13 -25.35 18.65
C GLY A 146 0.42 -26.09 17.34
N ARG A 147 0.06 -25.51 16.19
CA ARG A 147 0.30 -26.09 14.86
C ARG A 147 1.74 -25.82 14.42
N GLN A 148 2.37 -26.83 13.83
CA GLN A 148 3.70 -26.67 13.25
C GLN A 148 3.62 -26.06 11.85
N PRO A 149 4.40 -25.00 11.54
CA PRO A 149 4.52 -24.47 10.19
C PRO A 149 5.16 -25.50 9.26
N ASP A 150 4.69 -25.52 8.01
CA ASP A 150 5.47 -26.07 6.90
C ASP A 150 6.57 -25.06 6.51
N PRO A 151 7.87 -25.39 6.66
CA PRO A 151 8.96 -24.46 6.40
C PRO A 151 8.99 -23.93 4.96
N GLN A 152 8.53 -24.71 3.98
CA GLN A 152 8.52 -24.27 2.59
C GLN A 152 7.43 -23.22 2.35
N ARG A 153 6.25 -23.42 2.94
CA ARG A 153 5.14 -22.46 2.89
C ARG A 153 5.48 -21.15 3.58
N ILE A 154 6.18 -21.20 4.70
CA ILE A 154 6.66 -20.01 5.39
C ILE A 154 7.68 -19.25 4.53
N ARG A 155 8.69 -19.93 3.97
CA ARG A 155 9.67 -19.28 3.07
C ARG A 155 9.00 -18.59 1.88
N GLN A 156 8.01 -19.23 1.26
CA GLN A 156 7.27 -18.63 0.15
C GLN A 156 6.56 -17.32 0.55
N LEU A 157 5.92 -17.30 1.72
CA LEU A 157 5.26 -16.09 2.22
C LEU A 157 6.27 -14.99 2.57
N GLU A 158 7.42 -15.36 3.13
CA GLU A 158 8.51 -14.43 3.44
C GLU A 158 9.10 -13.79 2.18
N GLU A 159 9.32 -14.57 1.11
CA GLU A 159 9.79 -14.06 -0.17
C GLU A 159 8.80 -13.02 -0.74
N LEU A 160 7.50 -13.28 -0.63
CA LEU A 160 6.47 -12.33 -1.05
C LEU A 160 6.50 -11.05 -0.19
N VAL A 161 6.63 -11.20 1.12
CA VAL A 161 6.74 -10.08 2.07
C VAL A 161 7.97 -9.23 1.75
N VAL A 162 9.15 -9.83 1.61
CA VAL A 162 10.41 -9.12 1.32
C VAL A 162 10.36 -8.47 -0.05
N GLY A 163 9.84 -9.18 -1.06
CA GLY A 163 9.73 -8.67 -2.41
C GLY A 163 8.84 -7.43 -2.48
N HIS A 164 7.64 -7.50 -1.89
CA HIS A 164 6.66 -6.43 -1.98
C HIS A 164 6.92 -5.26 -1.03
N SER A 165 7.45 -5.51 0.17
CA SER A 165 7.68 -4.45 1.16
C SER A 165 8.68 -3.37 0.71
N LYS A 166 9.48 -3.64 -0.33
CA LYS A 166 10.36 -2.65 -0.98
C LYS A 166 9.59 -1.48 -1.61
N ASN A 167 8.30 -1.68 -1.87
CA ASN A 167 7.42 -0.66 -2.43
C ASN A 167 6.81 0.25 -1.36
N TYR A 168 7.07 0.01 -0.07
CA TYR A 168 6.63 0.87 1.01
C TYR A 168 7.68 1.92 1.31
N ASP A 169 7.29 3.20 1.23
CA ASP A 169 8.20 4.31 1.48
C ASP A 169 8.24 4.71 2.95
N PHE A 170 7.10 4.60 3.64
CA PHE A 170 6.99 4.92 5.05
C PHE A 170 6.18 3.83 5.77
N VAL A 171 6.83 3.09 6.67
CA VAL A 171 6.21 1.97 7.37
C VAL A 171 6.07 2.31 8.84
N LEU A 172 4.85 2.15 9.34
CA LEU A 172 4.52 2.33 10.74
C LEU A 172 4.06 1.01 11.34
N ARG A 173 4.43 0.76 12.59
CA ARG A 173 3.90 -0.35 13.39
C ARG A 173 3.23 0.21 14.62
N THR A 174 1.95 -0.09 14.79
CA THR A 174 1.25 0.27 16.02
C THR A 174 1.58 -0.66 17.16
N VAL A 175 1.72 -0.10 18.35
CA VAL A 175 1.82 -0.86 19.60
C VAL A 175 0.43 -0.97 20.23
N LEU A 176 0.13 -2.16 20.76
CA LEU A 176 -1.08 -2.36 21.54
C LEU A 176 -0.98 -1.57 22.84
N ASP A 177 -1.92 -0.65 23.05
CA ASP A 177 -2.09 0.05 24.32
C ASP A 177 -3.00 -0.81 25.23
N PRO A 178 -2.47 -1.40 26.32
CA PRO A 178 -3.25 -2.28 27.20
C PRO A 178 -4.41 -1.55 27.90
N GLU A 179 -4.30 -0.22 28.04
CA GLU A 179 -5.28 0.63 28.71
C GLU A 179 -6.42 1.04 27.77
N MET A 180 -6.31 0.79 26.46
CA MET A 180 -7.34 1.14 25.50
C MET A 180 -8.43 0.05 25.48
N PRO A 181 -9.69 0.39 25.79
CA PRO A 181 -10.79 -0.58 25.76
C PRO A 181 -10.95 -1.21 24.38
N LEU A 182 -11.38 -2.48 24.35
CA LEU A 182 -11.87 -3.10 23.13
C LEU A 182 -13.01 -2.23 22.58
N GLY A 183 -12.78 -1.56 21.44
CA GLY A 183 -13.84 -0.80 20.80
C GLY A 183 -14.90 -1.75 20.24
N ASP A 184 -16.18 -1.39 20.38
CA ASP A 184 -17.33 -2.15 19.89
C ASP A 184 -17.35 -2.34 18.35
N SER A 185 -16.44 -1.68 17.63
CA SER A 185 -16.46 -1.49 16.18
C SER A 185 -16.09 -2.74 15.37
N LYS A 186 -15.44 -3.74 15.96
CA LYS A 186 -15.11 -5.02 15.30
C LYS A 186 -15.37 -6.19 16.26
N PRO A 187 -16.59 -6.79 16.27
CA PRO A 187 -16.99 -7.83 17.23
C PRO A 187 -16.28 -9.19 17.07
N ARG A 188 -15.16 -9.25 16.35
CA ARG A 188 -14.50 -10.50 15.94
C ARG A 188 -13.18 -10.77 16.65
N ASP A 189 -12.59 -9.76 17.30
CA ASP A 189 -11.26 -9.86 17.92
C ASP A 189 -11.35 -9.55 19.42
N THR A 190 -12.06 -10.42 20.15
CA THR A 190 -12.26 -10.31 21.60
C THR A 190 -11.17 -11.03 22.40
N ASP A 191 -10.33 -11.83 21.75
CA ASP A 191 -9.25 -12.56 22.41
C ASP A 191 -8.02 -11.68 22.60
N LEU A 192 -7.89 -11.13 23.81
CA LEU A 192 -6.75 -10.30 24.19
C LEU A 192 -5.40 -11.02 24.11
N GLN A 193 -5.37 -12.34 24.36
CA GLN A 193 -4.13 -13.12 24.29
C GLN A 193 -3.69 -13.27 22.83
N PHE A 194 -4.61 -13.65 21.95
CA PHE A 194 -4.31 -13.76 20.53
C PHE A 194 -3.88 -12.40 19.94
N ARG A 195 -4.52 -11.31 20.36
CA ARG A 195 -4.13 -9.95 19.95
C ARG A 195 -2.70 -9.60 20.37
N ALA A 196 -2.35 -9.82 21.63
CA ALA A 196 -0.99 -9.57 22.10
C ALA A 196 0.02 -10.41 21.31
N LEU A 197 -0.31 -11.69 21.06
CA LEU A 197 0.52 -12.60 20.29
C LEU A 197 0.71 -12.15 18.84
N ALA A 198 -0.37 -11.75 18.16
CA ALA A 198 -0.30 -11.20 16.81
C ALA A 198 0.60 -9.96 16.75
N GLY A 199 0.52 -9.07 17.74
CA GLY A 199 1.40 -7.89 17.83
C GLY A 199 2.88 -8.27 17.93
N GLN A 200 3.20 -9.23 18.80
CA GLN A 200 4.55 -9.76 18.96
C GLN A 200 5.06 -10.44 17.68
N ARG A 201 4.21 -11.21 17.00
CA ARG A 201 4.60 -11.92 15.77
C ARG A 201 4.77 -10.98 14.58
N ILE A 202 3.94 -9.95 14.45
CA ILE A 202 4.13 -8.90 13.44
C ILE A 202 5.49 -8.22 13.65
N GLU A 203 5.82 -7.83 14.89
CA GLU A 203 7.11 -7.23 15.21
C GLU A 203 8.29 -8.18 14.92
N ALA A 204 8.16 -9.46 15.29
CA ALA A 204 9.15 -10.48 15.00
C ALA A 204 9.38 -10.65 13.49
N VAL A 205 8.31 -10.72 12.69
CA VAL A 205 8.38 -10.80 11.22
C VAL A 205 9.09 -9.58 10.64
N MET A 206 8.67 -8.37 11.01
CA MET A 206 9.26 -7.13 10.49
C MET A 206 10.75 -7.04 10.82
N THR A 207 11.12 -7.36 12.06
CA THR A 207 12.53 -7.36 12.51
C THR A 207 13.35 -8.42 11.78
N ARG A 208 12.84 -9.66 11.73
CA ARG A 208 13.51 -10.80 11.12
C ARG A 208 13.74 -10.64 9.62
N LEU A 209 12.82 -9.99 8.92
CA LEU A 209 12.89 -9.74 7.48
C LEU A 209 13.54 -8.38 7.13
N GLY A 210 14.03 -7.64 8.12
CA GLY A 210 14.74 -6.38 7.90
C GLY A 210 13.86 -5.24 7.36
N ILE A 211 12.56 -5.25 7.68
CA ILE A 211 11.62 -4.22 7.24
C ILE A 211 11.72 -3.03 8.21
N GLY A 212 12.39 -1.97 7.76
CA GLY A 212 12.49 -0.72 8.51
C GLY A 212 11.11 -0.13 8.79
N HIS A 213 10.87 0.27 10.04
CA HIS A 213 9.58 0.83 10.45
C HIS A 213 9.75 1.72 11.68
N ASP A 214 8.87 2.71 11.77
CA ASP A 214 8.73 3.54 12.96
C ASP A 214 7.57 3.06 13.83
N VAL A 215 7.64 3.35 15.13
CA VAL A 215 6.64 2.93 16.10
C VAL A 215 5.55 4.00 16.23
N LEU A 216 4.30 3.61 16.05
CA LEU A 216 3.11 4.45 16.26
C LEU A 216 2.44 4.08 17.59
N THR A 217 2.32 5.04 18.50
CA THR A 217 1.66 4.90 19.80
C THR A 217 0.64 6.01 20.00
N SER A 218 -0.33 5.81 20.89
CA SER A 218 -1.33 6.84 21.26
C SER A 218 -0.67 8.18 21.66
N ALA A 219 0.50 8.12 22.30
CA ALA A 219 1.25 9.29 22.78
C ALA A 219 2.02 10.05 21.69
N ASN A 220 2.36 9.41 20.56
CA ASN A 220 3.22 10.02 19.53
C ASN A 220 2.50 10.33 18.20
N HIS A 221 1.18 10.11 18.12
CA HIS A 221 0.37 10.31 16.92
C HIS A 221 0.63 11.65 16.21
N ASP A 222 0.64 12.77 16.94
CA ASP A 222 0.84 14.09 16.35
C ASP A 222 2.23 14.25 15.74
N ARG A 223 3.27 13.77 16.43
CA ARG A 223 4.65 13.80 15.93
C ARG A 223 4.78 12.95 14.67
N VAL A 224 4.31 11.71 14.71
CA VAL A 224 4.39 10.79 13.55
C VAL A 224 3.60 11.33 12.36
N LEU A 225 2.48 12.02 12.61
CA LEU A 225 1.70 12.67 11.55
C LEU A 225 2.50 13.80 10.87
N VAL A 226 3.26 14.59 11.65
CA VAL A 226 4.16 15.62 11.10
C VAL A 226 5.28 14.98 10.29
N ASP A 227 5.92 13.94 10.84
CA ASP A 227 7.04 13.23 10.20
C ASP A 227 6.58 12.60 8.86
N ALA A 228 5.44 11.92 8.85
CA ALA A 228 4.86 11.34 7.64
C ALA A 228 4.53 12.41 6.59
N LYS A 229 3.96 13.55 6.98
CA LYS A 229 3.67 14.67 6.07
C LYS A 229 4.95 15.28 5.48
N ALA A 230 5.98 15.45 6.31
CA ALA A 230 7.26 15.98 5.86
C ALA A 230 7.91 15.04 4.84
N TYR A 231 7.91 13.73 5.13
CA TYR A 231 8.41 12.69 4.23
C TYR A 231 7.67 12.69 2.88
N ILE A 232 6.34 12.66 2.91
CA ILE A 232 5.49 12.70 1.70
C ILE A 232 5.76 13.99 0.91
N GLY A 233 5.83 15.13 1.60
CA GLY A 233 6.09 16.42 0.96
C GLY A 233 7.43 16.46 0.24
N LEU A 234 8.49 15.94 0.86
CA LEU A 234 9.80 15.81 0.25
C LEU A 234 9.72 14.92 -1.00
N ARG A 235 9.16 13.71 -0.87
CA ARG A 235 9.12 12.72 -1.95
C ARG A 235 8.28 13.17 -3.15
N LEU A 236 7.19 13.90 -2.93
CA LEU A 236 6.38 14.48 -4.01
C LEU A 236 7.02 15.73 -4.66
N SER A 237 8.02 16.34 -4.01
CA SER A 237 8.74 17.50 -4.54
C SER A 237 10.06 17.16 -5.23
N GLU A 238 10.57 15.94 -5.03
CA GLU A 238 11.70 15.42 -5.79
C GLU A 238 11.28 15.24 -7.26
N PRO A 239 11.86 15.99 -8.22
CA PRO A 239 11.67 15.66 -9.63
C PRO A 239 12.27 14.26 -9.85
N GLU A 240 11.49 13.35 -10.45
CA GLU A 240 12.06 12.12 -11.01
C GLU A 240 13.22 12.54 -11.90
N LEU A 241 14.43 12.15 -11.52
CA LEU A 241 15.60 12.29 -12.37
C LEU A 241 15.34 11.43 -13.61
N GLU A 242 14.84 12.05 -14.68
CA GLU A 242 14.90 11.50 -16.03
C GLU A 242 16.38 11.30 -16.35
N ILE A 243 16.88 10.09 -16.12
CA ILE A 243 18.14 9.64 -16.67
C ILE A 243 17.89 9.44 -18.16
N SER A 244 18.13 10.49 -18.94
CA SER A 244 18.23 10.42 -20.39
C SER A 244 19.43 9.54 -20.75
N TRP A 245 19.17 8.45 -21.47
CA TRP A 245 20.20 7.60 -22.08
C TRP A 245 20.45 8.03 -23.54
N ASP A 246 20.42 9.33 -23.84
CA ASP A 246 20.85 9.85 -25.15
C ASP A 246 22.36 10.12 -25.14
N ASP A 247 23.16 9.06 -24.96
CA ASP A 247 24.53 9.05 -25.45
C ASP A 247 24.52 8.26 -26.77
N ASP A 248 24.42 8.97 -27.88
CA ASP A 248 24.70 8.41 -29.20
C ASP A 248 26.09 7.75 -29.16
N PRO A 249 26.23 6.48 -29.59
CA PRO A 249 27.55 5.86 -29.67
C PRO A 249 28.40 6.69 -30.65
N PRO A 250 29.68 6.94 -30.34
CA PRO A 250 30.54 7.73 -31.22
C PRO A 250 30.59 7.09 -32.60
N PRO A 251 30.54 7.88 -33.69
CA PRO A 251 30.46 7.35 -35.05
C PRO A 251 31.66 6.46 -35.34
N ALA A 252 31.38 5.27 -35.87
CA ALA A 252 32.41 4.31 -36.26
C ALA A 252 33.39 4.94 -37.26
N ALA A 253 34.68 4.86 -36.95
CA ALA A 253 35.75 5.35 -37.82
C ALA A 253 35.67 4.66 -39.20
N ALA A 254 35.70 5.46 -40.26
CA ALA A 254 35.66 4.97 -41.64
C ALA A 254 36.91 4.12 -41.96
N PRO A 255 36.79 3.06 -42.78
CA PRO A 255 37.92 2.25 -43.18
C PRO A 255 38.86 3.03 -44.10
N ALA A 256 40.15 3.04 -43.76
CA ALA A 256 41.19 3.60 -44.60
C ALA A 256 41.28 2.85 -45.94
N SER A 257 41.33 3.61 -47.04
CA SER A 257 41.74 3.16 -48.38
C SER A 257 42.96 3.95 -48.80
#